data_AF-A0A3C1CDS2-F1
#
_entry.id   AF-A0A3C1CDS2-F1
#
_cell.length_a   1.000
_cell.length_b   1.000
_cell.length_c   1.000
_cell.angle_alpha   90.00
_cell.angle_beta   90.00
_cell.angle_gamma   90.00
#
_symmetry.space_group_name_H-M   'P 1'
#
loop_
_entity.id
_entity.type
_entity.pdbx_description
1 polymer ?
#
loop_
_entity_poly.entity_id
_entity_poly.type
_entity_poly.pdbx_seq_one_letter_code
_entity_poly.pdbx_strand_id
1 'polypeptide(L)' 'MMEDFQNARKKEQSRFAAWRDIGMGLLIILVGVFFFGRGWVSLDLNNRYPPDDLDKWFGAVCFLYGGWRLVRGYKANRIS' A
#
# COMPACT_ATOMS: atom_id res chain seq x y z
N MET A 1 -34.66 12.41 9.82
CA MET A 1 -34.63 12.41 8.33
C MET A 1 -33.38 13.07 7.77
N MET A 2 -33.17 14.40 7.85
CA MET A 2 -31.95 15.04 7.32
C MET A 2 -30.65 14.55 7.99
N GLU A 3 -30.67 14.31 9.31
CA GLU A 3 -29.51 13.79 10.06
C GLU A 3 -29.16 12.34 9.71
N ASP A 4 -30.16 11.49 9.44
CA ASP A 4 -29.94 10.09 9.05
C ASP A 4 -29.25 9.97 7.68
N PHE A 5 -29.64 10.81 6.72
CA PHE A 5 -28.99 10.90 5.42
C PHE A 5 -27.55 11.40 5.52
N GLN A 6 -27.27 12.39 6.39
CA GLN A 6 -25.92 12.89 6.60
C GLN A 6 -25.02 11.84 7.28
N ASN A 7 -25.55 11.11 8.26
CA ASN A 7 -24.81 10.05 8.94
C ASN A 7 -24.51 8.84 8.05
N ALA A 8 -25.46 8.44 7.19
CA ALA A 8 -25.24 7.38 6.20
C ALA A 8 -24.10 7.74 5.23
N ARG A 9 -24.09 8.99 4.73
CA ARG A 9 -23.06 9.49 3.82
C ARG A 9 -21.68 9.58 4.47
N LYS A 10 -21.60 10.03 5.73
CA LYS A 10 -20.34 10.05 6.50
C LYS A 10 -19.80 8.65 6.73
N LYS A 11 -20.67 7.68 7.01
CA LYS A 11 -20.30 6.27 7.20
C LYS A 11 -19.81 5.61 5.91
N GLU A 12 -20.39 5.94 4.76
CA GLU A 12 -19.87 5.48 3.48
C GLU A 12 -18.49 6.10 3.18
N GLN A 13 -18.35 7.42 3.36
CA GLN A 13 -17.08 8.11 3.13
C GLN A 13 -15.95 7.61 4.04
N SER A 14 -16.24 7.28 5.31
CA SER A 14 -15.23 6.72 6.22
C SER A 14 -14.77 5.33 5.79
N ARG A 15 -15.69 4.50 5.28
CA ARG A 15 -15.37 3.17 4.73
C ARG A 15 -14.48 3.27 3.50
N PHE A 16 -14.78 4.18 2.57
CA PHE A 16 -13.93 4.42 1.39
C PHE A 16 -12.56 4.95 1.77
N ALA A 17 -12.47 5.82 2.77
CA ALA A 17 -11.18 6.33 3.27
C ALA A 17 -10.31 5.21 3.86
N ALA A 18 -10.91 4.30 4.65
CA ALA A 18 -10.20 3.16 5.22
C ALA A 18 -9.74 2.16 4.15
N TRP A 19 -10.59 1.85 3.17
CA TRP A 19 -10.24 0.99 2.04
C TRP A 19 -9.13 1.58 1.17
N ARG A 20 -9.11 2.90 0.99
CA ARG A 20 -8.05 3.61 0.28
C ARG A 20 -6.71 3.45 0.99
N ASP A 21 -6.65 3.56 2.32
CA ASP A 21 -5.38 3.41 3.04
C ASP A 21 -4.85 1.97 3.05
N ILE A 22 -5.74 0.99 3.17
CA ILE A 22 -5.39 -0.44 3.06
C ILE A 22 -4.93 -0.76 1.63
N GLY A 23 -5.68 -0.33 0.62
CA GLY A 23 -5.36 -0.56 -0.79
C GLY A 23 -4.03 0.07 -1.20
N MET A 24 -3.79 1.33 -0.81
CA MET A 24 -2.51 2.00 -1.07
C MET A 24 -1.35 1.35 -0.32
N GLY A 25 -1.55 0.88 0.91
CA GLY A 25 -0.56 0.09 1.65
C GLY A 25 -0.18 -1.19 0.91
N LEU A 26 -1.17 -1.93 0.41
CA LEU A 26 -0.97 -3.16 -0.35
C LEU A 26 -0.21 -2.91 -1.67
N LEU A 27 -0.58 -1.87 -2.42
CA LEU A 27 0.09 -1.48 -3.66
C LEU A 27 1.56 -1.14 -3.41
N ILE A 28 1.87 -0.39 -2.35
CA ILE A 28 3.24 -0.03 -1.99
C ILE A 28 4.06 -1.29 -1.66
N ILE A 29 3.48 -2.25 -0.92
CA ILE A 29 4.17 -3.52 -0.64
C ILE A 29 4.41 -4.31 -1.93
N LEU A 30 3.42 -4.41 -2.81
CA LEU A 30 3.56 -5.12 -4.09
C LEU A 30 4.68 -4.52 -4.95
N VAL A 31 4.76 -3.19 -5.02
CA VAL A 31 5.84 -2.48 -5.71
C VAL A 31 7.18 -2.78 -5.03
N GLY A 32 7.26 -2.73 -3.69
CA GLY A 32 8.47 -3.07 -2.95
C GLY A 32 8.95 -4.50 -3.18
N VAL A 33 8.04 -5.48 -3.18
CA VAL A 33 8.31 -6.89 -3.51
C VAL A 33 8.84 -7.02 -4.92
N PHE A 34 8.22 -6.33 -5.88
CA PHE A 34 8.62 -6.36 -7.28
C PHE A 34 10.04 -5.81 -7.47
N PHE A 35 10.34 -4.64 -6.90
CA PHE A 35 11.66 -4.02 -6.97
C PHE A 35 12.74 -4.77 -6.17
N PHE A 36 12.38 -5.46 -5.10
CA PHE A 36 13.32 -6.31 -4.37
C PHE A 36 13.59 -7.64 -5.12
N GLY A 37 12.56 -8.23 -5.71
CA GLY A 37 12.62 -9.52 -6.41
C GLY A 37 13.04 -9.46 -7.87
N ARG A 38 13.03 -8.28 -8.52
CA ARG A 38 13.46 -8.12 -9.93
C ARG A 38 14.90 -8.58 -10.17
N GLY A 39 15.76 -8.55 -9.14
CA GLY A 39 17.13 -9.01 -9.25
C GLY A 39 17.27 -10.54 -9.34
N TRP A 40 16.23 -11.30 -8.95
CA TRP A 40 16.20 -12.76 -9.00
C TRP A 40 15.55 -13.28 -10.29
N VAL A 41 14.73 -12.46 -10.94
CA VAL A 41 14.10 -12.80 -12.22
C VAL A 41 14.96 -12.22 -13.33
N SER A 42 15.48 -13.08 -14.21
CA SER A 42 16.17 -12.69 -15.44
C SER A 42 15.18 -12.12 -16.46
N LEU A 43 14.60 -10.97 -16.14
CA LEU A 43 13.82 -10.15 -17.06
C LEU A 43 14.78 -9.43 -18.01
N ASP A 44 14.40 -9.31 -19.27
CA ASP A 44 15.18 -8.57 -20.28
C ASP A 44 15.40 -7.09 -19.86
N LEU A 45 14.49 -6.55 -19.03
CA LEU A 45 14.62 -5.25 -18.35
C LEU A 45 15.86 -5.13 -17.46
N ASN A 46 16.32 -6.24 -16.86
CA ASN A 46 17.47 -6.27 -15.95
C ASN A 46 18.81 -6.14 -16.69
N ASN A 47 18.86 -6.52 -17.98
CA ASN A 47 20.01 -6.27 -18.85
C ASN A 47 20.13 -4.78 -19.23
N ARG A 48 18.99 -4.07 -19.29
CA ARG A 48 18.94 -2.65 -19.66
C ARG A 48 19.10 -1.71 -18.46
N TYR A 49 18.67 -2.15 -17.28
CA TYR A 49 18.83 -1.47 -16.00
C TYR A 49 19.32 -2.48 -14.97
N PRO A 50 20.65 -2.57 -14.73
CA PRO A 50 21.18 -3.47 -13.73
C PRO A 50 20.55 -3.13 -12.37
N PRO A 51 20.19 -4.14 -11.57
CA PRO A 51 19.61 -3.92 -10.26
C PRO A 51 20.66 -3.28 -9.37
N ASP A 52 20.36 -2.07 -8.90
CA ASP A 52 21.27 -1.28 -8.08
C ASP A 52 20.99 -1.56 -6.59
N ASP A 53 21.94 -1.26 -5.71
CA ASP A 53 21.72 -1.37 -4.26
C ASP A 53 20.55 -0.47 -3.81
N LEU A 54 20.27 0.59 -4.58
CA LEU A 54 19.13 1.48 -4.39
C LEU A 54 17.78 0.76 -4.57
N ASP A 55 17.64 -0.21 -5.49
CA ASP A 55 16.41 -0.99 -5.67
C ASP A 55 16.11 -1.84 -4.41
N LYS A 56 17.15 -2.39 -3.77
CA LYS A 56 17.01 -3.15 -2.51
C LYS A 56 16.59 -2.25 -1.35
N TRP A 57 17.23 -1.09 -1.20
CA TRP A 57 16.85 -0.11 -0.17
C TRP A 57 15.44 0.42 -0.38
N PHE A 58 15.07 0.72 -1.62
CA PHE A 58 13.72 1.16 -1.97
C PHE A 58 12.68 0.08 -1.64
N GLY A 59 12.95 -1.17 -2.00
CA GLY A 59 12.12 -2.32 -1.62
C GLY A 59 11.92 -2.43 -0.11
N ALA A 60 12.99 -2.32 0.68
CA ALA A 60 12.93 -2.36 2.14
C ALA A 60 12.08 -1.22 2.74
N VAL A 61 12.23 0.01 2.23
CA VAL A 61 11.42 1.16 2.65
C VAL A 61 9.95 0.98 2.28
N CYS A 62 9.66 0.47 1.08
CA CYS A 62 8.30 0.14 0.65
C CYS A 62 7.65 -0.91 1.56
N PHE A 63 8.38 -1.94 1.97
CA PHE A 63 7.90 -2.94 2.92
C PHE A 63 7.59 -2.33 4.30
N LEU A 64 8.52 -1.56 4.86
CA LEU A 64 8.33 -0.90 6.16
C LEU A 64 7.16 0.08 6.13
N TYR A 65 7.11 0.95 5.13
CA TYR A 65 6.09 1.98 5.00
C TYR A 65 4.71 1.39 4.63
N GLY A 66 4.68 0.47 3.68
CA GLY A 66 3.46 -0.24 3.28
C GLY A 66 2.89 -1.09 4.42
N GLY A 67 3.75 -1.78 5.17
CA GLY A 67 3.38 -2.53 6.37
C GLY A 67 2.79 -1.62 7.45
N TRP A 68 3.43 -0.49 7.72
CA TRP A 68 2.88 0.51 8.65
C TRP A 68 1.52 1.04 8.19
N ARG A 69 1.33 1.29 6.89
CA ARG A 69 0.07 1.77 6.33
C ARG A 69 -1.05 0.74 6.44
N LEU A 70 -0.73 -0.55 6.23
CA LEU A 70 -1.68 -1.65 6.47
C LEU A 70 -2.07 -1.76 7.95
N VAL A 71 -1.11 -1.69 8.88
CA VAL A 71 -1.39 -1.72 10.33
C VAL A 71 -2.27 -0.54 10.73
N ARG A 72 -2.01 0.65 10.19
CA ARG A 72 -2.83 1.84 10.45
C ARG A 72 -4.24 1.70 9.88
N GLY A 73 -4.38 1.19 8.67
CA GLY A 73 -5.67 0.91 8.04
C GLY A 73 -6.47 -0.16 8.79
N TYR A 74 -5.81 -1.23 9.25
CA TYR A 74 -6.43 -2.29 10.05
C TYR A 74 -6.93 -1.77 11.40
N LYS A 75 -6.12 -0.97 12.12
CA LYS A 75 -6.56 -0.30 13.35
C LYS A 75 -7.73 0.65 13.11
N ALA A 76 -7.71 1.44 12.03
CA ALA A 76 -8.79 2.36 11.69
C ALA A 76 -10.11 1.62 11.40
N ASN A 77 -10.04 0.49 10.69
CA ASN A 77 -11.20 -0.34 10.41
C ASN A 77 -11.78 -1.04 11.65
N ARG A 78 -10.96 -1.30 12.68
CA ARG A 78 -11.40 -1.94 13.93
C ARG A 78 -12.07 -0.99 14.93
N ILE A 79 -11.93 0.33 14.72
CA ILE A 79 -12.44 1.39 15.60
C ILE A 79 -13.68 2.09 14.99
N SER A 80 -14.01 1.81 13.72
CA SER A 80 -15.23 2.27 13.03
C SER A 80 -16.36 1.24 13.10
#